data_AF-A0A166KLN6-F1
#
_entry.id   AF-A0A166KLN6-F1
#
_cell.length_a   1.000
_cell.length_b   1.000
_cell.length_c   1.000
_cell.angle_alpha   90.00
_cell.angle_beta   90.00
_cell.angle_gamma   90.00
#
_symmetry.space_group_name_H-M   'P 1'
#
loop_
_entity.id
_entity.type
_entity.pdbx_description
1 polymer ?
#
loop_
_entity_poly.entity_id
_entity_poly.type
_entity_poly.pdbx_seq_one_letter_code
_entity_poly.pdbx_strand_id
1 'polypeptide(L)'
;MAYGVLRNWWRSVSQLYLLSHFESLEREDRERRERAVSERLIIDNKIPPRRVWDLYSNRVVPYWVLGIEFNTERSIFRAHEILPVSHAWMSLDERKGVFTPINGYTWPVPVPADIRLDDLRIELLNLGSIKRVQYVWLDVLCLRQVGGKPQEESLRTKEWSIDVPTIGTIYLDCRFIVYYLNGLGRPFEENDLDDARHWCNRAWTLQEWCSLRSNHILSHPLLGGITEKSPHFNIARPNLYTDDHFTKRLGERIFTLDPSGSGLLTIIQAAAIMSRRQAERELDKLAGLAYFACGNTHPVFDETQHIEDAWWPFIDCMKLTARAQLFFMFPVAGKGEYKWMPSWNQL
;
A
#
# COMPACT_ATOMS: atom_id res chain seq x y z
N MET A 1 -22.77 5.64 -6.73
CA MET A 1 -22.56 4.87 -5.50
C MET A 1 -23.47 3.65 -5.48
N ALA A 2 -24.80 3.81 -5.51
CA ALA A 2 -25.77 2.69 -5.52
C ALA A 2 -25.43 1.57 -6.53
N TYR A 3 -25.20 1.91 -7.80
CA TYR A 3 -24.84 0.90 -8.82
C TYR A 3 -23.59 0.07 -8.45
N GLY A 4 -22.52 0.71 -7.97
CA GLY A 4 -21.28 0.03 -7.61
C GLY A 4 -21.44 -0.92 -6.41
N VAL A 5 -22.27 -0.53 -5.43
CA VAL A 5 -22.61 -1.38 -4.28
C VAL A 5 -23.47 -2.59 -4.71
N LEU A 6 -24.40 -2.38 -5.65
CA LEU A 6 -25.37 -3.40 -6.05
C LEU A 6 -24.82 -4.44 -7.04
N ARG A 7 -23.85 -4.07 -7.89
CA ARG A 7 -23.51 -4.88 -9.08
C ARG A 7 -23.04 -6.30 -8.78
N ASN A 8 -22.33 -6.50 -7.67
CA ASN A 8 -21.86 -7.84 -7.27
C ASN A 8 -22.97 -8.73 -6.71
N TRP A 9 -24.07 -8.13 -6.26
CA TRP A 9 -25.13 -8.83 -5.54
C TRP A 9 -26.41 -9.01 -6.35
N TRP A 10 -26.51 -8.33 -7.50
CA TRP A 10 -27.71 -8.30 -8.35
C TRP A 10 -28.26 -9.68 -8.71
N ARG A 11 -27.39 -10.69 -8.84
CA ARG A 11 -27.76 -12.06 -9.21
C ARG A 11 -27.72 -13.06 -8.04
N SER A 12 -27.12 -12.69 -6.91
CA SER A 12 -26.82 -13.62 -5.81
C SER A 12 -27.70 -13.41 -4.58
N VAL A 13 -28.32 -12.23 -4.43
CA VAL A 13 -29.19 -11.91 -3.30
C VAL A 13 -30.54 -11.41 -3.82
N SER A 14 -31.62 -11.99 -3.30
CA SER A 14 -32.98 -11.53 -3.61
C SER A 14 -33.14 -10.07 -3.20
N GLN A 15 -33.83 -9.28 -4.03
CA GLN A 15 -34.09 -7.87 -3.77
C GLN A 15 -34.77 -7.63 -2.40
N LEU A 16 -35.57 -8.59 -1.94
CA LEU A 16 -36.27 -8.54 -0.65
C LEU A 16 -35.33 -8.56 0.56
N TYR A 17 -34.12 -9.09 0.43
CA TYR A 17 -33.14 -9.24 1.53
C TYR A 17 -31.88 -8.40 1.33
N LEU A 18 -31.81 -7.58 0.27
CA LEU A 18 -30.57 -6.92 -0.13
C LEU A 18 -30.11 -5.87 0.88
N LEU A 19 -31.05 -5.08 1.41
CA LEU A 19 -30.75 -4.04 2.41
C LEU A 19 -30.26 -4.67 3.71
N SER A 20 -30.99 -5.64 4.26
CA SER A 20 -30.59 -6.33 5.50
C SER A 20 -29.27 -7.09 5.35
N HIS A 21 -28.99 -7.60 4.15
CA HIS A 21 -27.69 -8.20 3.84
C HIS A 21 -26.56 -7.17 3.88
N PHE A 22 -26.73 -6.00 3.26
CA PHE A 22 -25.73 -4.93 3.30
C PHE A 22 -25.52 -4.37 4.70
N GLU A 23 -26.60 -4.19 5.47
CA GLU A 23 -26.50 -3.79 6.88
C GLU A 23 -25.70 -4.79 7.71
N SER A 24 -25.83 -6.09 7.44
CA SER A 24 -25.00 -7.11 8.10
C SER A 24 -23.53 -7.00 7.71
N LEU A 25 -23.23 -6.90 6.41
CA LEU A 25 -21.85 -6.79 5.91
C LEU A 25 -21.14 -5.53 6.45
N GLU A 26 -21.85 -4.39 6.46
CA GLU A 26 -21.33 -3.14 7.00
C GLU A 26 -21.07 -3.24 8.51
N ARG A 27 -22.01 -3.83 9.25
CA ARG A 27 -21.85 -4.07 10.70
C ARG A 27 -20.67 -4.98 10.98
N GLU A 28 -20.51 -6.08 10.23
CA GLU A 28 -19.40 -7.02 10.38
C GLU A 28 -18.04 -6.36 10.12
N ASP A 29 -17.89 -5.55 9.05
CA ASP A 29 -16.66 -4.79 8.78
C ASP A 29 -16.38 -3.78 9.91
N ARG A 30 -17.40 -3.03 10.35
CA ARG A 30 -17.27 -2.06 11.44
C ARG A 30 -16.80 -2.73 12.73
N GLU A 31 -17.49 -3.78 13.16
CA GLU A 31 -17.16 -4.53 14.37
C GLU A 31 -15.76 -5.17 14.30
N ARG A 32 -15.37 -5.69 13.13
CA ARG A 32 -14.03 -6.24 12.93
C ARG A 32 -12.96 -5.17 13.14
N ARG A 33 -13.14 -3.98 12.56
CA ARG A 33 -12.19 -2.86 12.69
C ARG A 33 -12.14 -2.31 14.11
N GLU A 34 -13.28 -2.21 14.80
CA GLU A 34 -13.35 -1.80 16.21
C GLU A 34 -12.59 -2.77 17.12
N ARG A 35 -12.76 -4.08 16.91
CA ARG A 35 -12.04 -5.13 17.67
C ARG A 35 -10.58 -5.25 17.28
N ALA A 36 -10.16 -4.73 16.12
CA ALA A 36 -8.81 -4.89 15.63
C ALA A 36 -7.78 -4.01 16.36
N VAL A 37 -8.22 -3.04 17.16
CA VAL A 37 -7.33 -2.16 17.93
C VAL A 37 -7.51 -2.41 19.42
N SER A 38 -6.41 -2.72 20.11
CA SER A 38 -6.36 -2.89 21.56
C SER A 38 -5.11 -2.23 22.12
N GLU A 39 -5.25 -1.36 23.13
CA GLU A 39 -4.11 -0.78 23.87
C GLU A 39 -3.00 -0.19 22.97
N ARG A 40 -3.38 0.50 21.87
CA ARG A 40 -2.49 1.09 20.84
C ARG A 40 -1.79 0.08 19.92
N LEU A 41 -2.25 -1.16 19.89
CA LEU A 41 -1.81 -2.19 18.97
C LEU A 41 -2.95 -2.56 18.02
N ILE A 42 -2.60 -2.85 16.78
CA ILE A 42 -3.45 -3.56 15.83
C ILE A 42 -3.24 -5.05 16.06
N ILE A 43 -4.26 -5.73 16.57
CA ILE A 43 -4.23 -7.16 16.88
C ILE A 43 -4.72 -8.05 15.71
N ASP A 44 -5.39 -7.45 14.73
CA ASP A 44 -5.71 -8.07 13.44
C ASP A 44 -5.01 -7.28 12.33
N ASN A 45 -3.82 -7.71 11.93
CA ASN A 45 -3.08 -7.07 10.85
C ASN A 45 -3.53 -7.50 9.44
N LYS A 46 -4.52 -8.40 9.35
CA LYS A 46 -5.08 -8.92 8.08
C LYS A 46 -6.40 -8.25 7.73
N ILE A 47 -6.60 -7.03 8.20
CA ILE A 47 -7.77 -6.24 7.84
C ILE A 47 -7.70 -5.89 6.35
N PRO A 48 -8.77 -6.13 5.57
CA PRO A 48 -8.82 -5.69 4.19
C PRO A 48 -8.83 -4.16 4.10
N PRO A 49 -8.46 -3.57 2.95
CA PRO A 49 -8.62 -2.13 2.77
C PRO A 49 -10.06 -1.71 3.03
N ARG A 50 -10.28 -0.51 3.55
CA ARG A 50 -11.64 -0.02 3.86
C ARG A 50 -12.48 0.21 2.62
N ARG A 51 -11.83 0.60 1.53
CA ARG A 51 -12.45 1.04 0.29
C ARG A 51 -11.64 0.56 -0.91
N VAL A 52 -12.32 0.44 -2.05
CA VAL A 52 -11.72 0.19 -3.36
C VAL A 52 -12.40 1.06 -4.41
N TRP A 53 -11.68 1.39 -5.47
CA TRP A 53 -12.22 2.07 -6.64
C TRP A 53 -12.80 1.05 -7.61
N ASP A 54 -14.12 1.03 -7.76
CA ASP A 54 -14.79 0.25 -8.79
C ASP A 54 -14.67 0.96 -10.14
N LEU A 55 -13.87 0.40 -11.04
CA LEU A 55 -13.59 1.00 -12.34
C LEU A 55 -14.84 1.04 -13.23
N TYR A 56 -15.82 0.15 -13.04
CA TYR A 56 -17.03 0.16 -13.87
C TYR A 56 -18.00 1.26 -13.45
N SER A 57 -18.31 1.37 -12.16
CA SER A 57 -19.17 2.45 -11.66
C SER A 57 -18.45 3.80 -11.54
N ASN A 58 -17.13 3.82 -11.67
CA ASN A 58 -16.25 4.97 -11.42
C ASN A 58 -16.50 5.58 -10.03
N ARG A 59 -16.58 4.73 -9.01
CA ARG A 59 -16.84 5.14 -7.62
C ARG A 59 -15.96 4.39 -6.65
N VAL A 60 -15.50 5.09 -5.63
CA VAL A 60 -14.97 4.45 -4.43
C VAL A 60 -16.16 3.84 -3.68
N VAL A 61 -16.05 2.55 -3.38
CA VAL A 61 -17.05 1.78 -2.65
C VAL A 61 -16.40 1.11 -1.43
N PRO A 62 -17.15 0.86 -0.35
CA PRO A 62 -16.63 0.10 0.78
C PRO A 62 -16.19 -1.30 0.36
N TYR A 63 -15.12 -1.83 0.93
CA TYR A 63 -14.60 -3.14 0.52
C TYR A 63 -15.58 -4.29 0.77
N TRP A 64 -16.35 -4.24 1.86
CA TRP A 64 -17.31 -5.29 2.22
C TRP A 64 -18.36 -5.55 1.12
N VAL A 65 -18.61 -4.58 0.22
CA VAL A 65 -19.54 -4.77 -0.92
C VAL A 65 -19.01 -5.77 -1.94
N LEU A 66 -17.72 -6.11 -1.92
CA LEU A 66 -17.16 -7.11 -2.82
C LEU A 66 -17.57 -8.53 -2.39
N GLY A 67 -18.03 -8.72 -1.15
CA GLY A 67 -18.38 -10.04 -0.60
C GLY A 67 -17.19 -11.00 -0.60
N ILE A 68 -15.98 -10.45 -0.53
CA ILE A 68 -14.73 -11.21 -0.48
C ILE A 68 -14.33 -11.32 0.98
N GLU A 69 -14.47 -12.52 1.53
CA GLU A 69 -13.76 -12.85 2.77
C GLU A 69 -12.27 -12.71 2.51
N PHE A 70 -11.58 -11.91 3.31
CA PHE A 70 -10.15 -11.69 3.18
C PHE A 70 -9.42 -12.79 3.98
N ASN A 71 -8.39 -13.44 3.42
CA ASN A 71 -7.58 -14.50 4.06
C ASN A 71 -8.28 -15.88 4.28
N THR A 72 -9.08 -16.34 3.29
CA THR A 72 -9.50 -17.76 3.13
C THR A 72 -9.03 -18.33 1.78
N GLU A 73 -8.98 -19.64 1.57
CA GLU A 73 -8.64 -20.22 0.25
C GLU A 73 -9.57 -19.71 -0.87
N ARG A 74 -10.83 -19.40 -0.54
CA ARG A 74 -11.79 -18.74 -1.44
C ARG A 74 -11.44 -17.26 -1.71
N SER A 75 -10.79 -16.58 -0.77
CA SER A 75 -10.29 -15.20 -0.92
C SER A 75 -9.26 -15.07 -2.02
N ILE A 76 -8.41 -16.08 -2.18
CA ILE A 76 -7.32 -16.08 -3.16
C ILE A 76 -7.92 -15.83 -4.54
N PHE A 77 -9.01 -16.53 -4.92
CA PHE A 77 -9.64 -16.39 -6.23
C PHE A 77 -10.27 -15.00 -6.48
N ARG A 78 -10.80 -14.31 -5.47
CA ARG A 78 -11.43 -12.99 -5.66
C ARG A 78 -10.49 -11.82 -5.44
N ALA A 79 -9.38 -11.99 -4.72
CA ALA A 79 -8.28 -11.03 -4.68
C ALA A 79 -7.64 -10.83 -6.08
N HIS A 80 -7.90 -11.73 -7.04
CA HIS A 80 -7.53 -11.53 -8.45
C HIS A 80 -8.31 -10.40 -9.14
N GLU A 81 -9.41 -9.93 -8.55
CA GLU A 81 -10.25 -8.89 -9.15
C GLU A 81 -9.85 -7.46 -8.71
N ILE A 82 -8.92 -7.35 -7.75
CA ILE A 82 -8.40 -6.09 -7.23
C ILE A 82 -6.98 -5.87 -7.75
N LEU A 83 -6.72 -4.67 -8.24
CA LEU A 83 -5.43 -4.24 -8.75
C LEU A 83 -4.91 -3.11 -7.86
N PRO A 84 -3.96 -3.39 -6.94
CA PRO A 84 -3.27 -2.37 -6.20
C PRO A 84 -2.39 -1.55 -7.15
N VAL A 85 -2.32 -0.26 -6.88
CA VAL A 85 -1.47 0.67 -7.61
C VAL A 85 -0.40 1.19 -6.67
N SER A 86 0.84 1.06 -7.09
CA SER A 86 2.02 1.65 -6.48
C SER A 86 2.53 2.75 -7.42
N HIS A 87 2.89 3.91 -6.89
CA HIS A 87 3.30 5.02 -7.73
C HIS A 87 4.33 5.94 -7.08
N ALA A 88 5.13 6.62 -7.90
CA ALA A 88 6.05 7.64 -7.41
C ALA A 88 5.27 8.83 -6.85
N TRP A 89 5.92 9.56 -5.94
CA TRP A 89 5.38 10.82 -5.47
C TRP A 89 5.84 11.96 -6.36
N MET A 90 4.96 12.94 -6.56
CA MET A 90 5.26 14.19 -7.25
C MET A 90 5.43 15.31 -6.22
N SER A 91 6.11 16.38 -6.61
CA SER A 91 6.19 17.59 -5.78
C SER A 91 4.81 18.17 -5.49
N LEU A 92 4.68 18.98 -4.42
CA LEU A 92 3.43 19.71 -4.16
C LEU A 92 3.07 20.62 -5.34
N ASP A 93 4.06 21.23 -5.99
CA ASP A 93 3.88 22.13 -7.13
C ASP A 93 3.43 21.40 -8.40
N GLU A 94 3.78 20.13 -8.56
CA GLU A 94 3.36 19.28 -9.68
C GLU A 94 2.09 18.48 -9.38
N ARG A 95 1.44 18.72 -8.24
CA ARG A 95 0.21 18.05 -7.83
C ARG A 95 -0.92 19.03 -7.64
N LYS A 96 -2.13 18.52 -7.86
CA LYS A 96 -3.36 19.23 -7.53
C LYS A 96 -4.28 18.32 -6.72
N GLY A 97 -4.92 18.89 -5.70
CA GLY A 97 -6.00 18.23 -4.98
C GLY A 97 -7.30 18.37 -5.76
N VAL A 98 -7.85 17.25 -6.24
CA VAL A 98 -9.09 17.25 -7.05
C VAL A 98 -10.25 16.72 -6.23
N PHE A 99 -11.26 17.57 -5.99
CA PHE A 99 -12.54 17.11 -5.50
C PHE A 99 -13.30 16.43 -6.63
N THR A 100 -13.68 15.16 -6.44
CA THR A 100 -14.22 14.32 -7.51
C THR A 100 -15.49 13.58 -7.07
N PRO A 101 -16.44 13.34 -7.99
CA PRO A 101 -17.59 12.49 -7.67
C PRO A 101 -17.18 11.03 -7.41
N ILE A 102 -15.95 10.63 -7.76
CA ILE A 102 -15.43 9.26 -7.56
C ILE A 102 -15.46 8.88 -6.08
N ASN A 103 -15.00 9.75 -5.17
CA ASN A 103 -15.09 9.56 -3.71
C ASN A 103 -16.27 10.34 -3.07
N GLY A 104 -17.19 10.85 -3.88
CA GLY A 104 -18.34 11.62 -3.39
C GLY A 104 -17.99 13.02 -2.87
N TYR A 105 -16.90 13.63 -3.34
CA TYR A 105 -16.46 14.97 -2.94
C TYR A 105 -16.16 15.12 -1.45
N THR A 106 -15.75 14.04 -0.79
CA THR A 106 -15.52 13.99 0.66
C THR A 106 -14.10 14.41 1.04
N TRP A 107 -13.10 14.11 0.21
CA TRP A 107 -11.72 14.60 0.34
C TRP A 107 -11.12 14.95 -1.04
N PRO A 108 -10.15 15.86 -1.12
CA PRO A 108 -9.43 16.12 -2.35
C PRO A 108 -8.49 14.95 -2.68
N VAL A 109 -8.42 14.55 -3.95
CA VAL A 109 -7.54 13.47 -4.42
C VAL A 109 -6.25 14.09 -4.97
N PRO A 110 -5.09 13.87 -4.35
CA PRO A 110 -3.83 14.38 -4.88
C PRO A 110 -3.42 13.59 -6.13
N VAL A 111 -3.41 14.27 -7.28
CA VAL A 111 -2.99 13.72 -8.58
C VAL A 111 -1.98 14.64 -9.24
N PRO A 112 -1.12 14.15 -10.15
CA PRO A 112 -0.27 15.01 -10.95
C PRO A 112 -1.09 16.06 -11.71
N ALA A 113 -0.57 17.28 -11.82
CA ALA A 113 -1.27 18.43 -12.39
C ALA A 113 -1.67 18.21 -13.86
N ASP A 114 -0.86 17.44 -14.58
CA ASP A 114 -0.98 17.04 -15.98
C ASP A 114 -1.85 15.80 -16.22
N ILE A 115 -2.30 15.13 -15.15
CA ILE A 115 -3.09 13.89 -15.26
C ILE A 115 -4.55 14.12 -14.87
N ARG A 116 -5.45 13.41 -15.57
CA ARG A 116 -6.88 13.31 -15.22
C ARG A 116 -7.20 11.90 -14.74
N LEU A 117 -8.06 11.81 -13.72
CA LEU A 117 -8.51 10.53 -13.18
C LEU A 117 -9.28 9.67 -14.21
N ASP A 118 -9.94 10.29 -15.20
CA ASP A 118 -10.61 9.56 -16.28
C ASP A 118 -9.62 8.85 -17.20
N ASP A 119 -8.49 9.50 -17.52
CA ASP A 119 -7.45 8.92 -18.37
C ASP A 119 -6.76 7.76 -17.64
N LEU A 120 -6.44 7.96 -16.36
CA LEU A 120 -5.93 6.92 -15.47
C LEU A 120 -6.90 5.71 -15.40
N ARG A 121 -8.21 5.97 -15.30
CA ARG A 121 -9.23 4.92 -15.27
C ARG A 121 -9.24 4.12 -16.56
N ILE A 122 -9.15 4.77 -17.72
CA ILE A 122 -9.12 4.10 -19.03
C ILE A 122 -7.91 3.18 -19.12
N GLU A 123 -6.73 3.66 -18.71
CA GLU A 123 -5.51 2.85 -18.68
C GLU A 123 -5.68 1.63 -17.77
N LEU A 124 -6.17 1.82 -16.54
CA LEU A 124 -6.38 0.74 -15.58
C LEU A 124 -7.45 -0.25 -16.05
N LEU A 125 -8.49 0.20 -16.77
CA LEU A 125 -9.47 -0.68 -17.42
C LEU A 125 -8.84 -1.52 -18.54
N ASN A 126 -7.96 -0.93 -19.34
CA ASN A 126 -7.24 -1.65 -20.39
C ASN A 126 -6.29 -2.71 -19.80
N LEU A 127 -5.50 -2.34 -18.79
CA LEU A 127 -4.67 -3.29 -18.04
C LEU A 127 -5.51 -4.38 -17.37
N GLY A 128 -6.65 -3.99 -16.79
CA GLY A 128 -7.56 -4.89 -16.09
C GLY A 128 -8.31 -5.86 -17.01
N SER A 129 -8.63 -5.45 -18.24
CA SER A 129 -9.28 -6.30 -19.25
C SER A 129 -8.47 -7.56 -19.55
N ILE A 130 -7.15 -7.46 -19.52
CA ILE A 130 -6.21 -8.59 -19.73
C ILE A 130 -6.34 -9.61 -18.58
N LYS A 131 -6.73 -9.16 -17.37
CA LYS A 131 -6.63 -9.94 -16.12
C LYS A 131 -7.96 -10.16 -15.40
N ARG A 132 -9.09 -9.72 -15.97
CA ARG A 132 -10.44 -9.73 -15.36
C ARG A 132 -10.54 -8.91 -14.07
N VAL A 133 -9.70 -7.88 -13.94
CA VAL A 133 -9.73 -6.93 -12.82
C VAL A 133 -10.88 -5.97 -13.01
N GLN A 134 -11.60 -5.70 -11.92
CA GLN A 134 -12.73 -4.77 -11.92
C GLN A 134 -12.58 -3.66 -10.88
N TYR A 135 -11.75 -3.91 -9.87
CA TYR A 135 -11.52 -3.02 -8.74
C TYR A 135 -10.06 -2.63 -8.70
N VAL A 136 -9.81 -1.39 -8.29
CA VAL A 136 -8.47 -0.86 -8.06
C VAL A 136 -8.36 -0.45 -6.61
N TRP A 137 -7.25 -0.77 -5.99
CA TRP A 137 -6.87 -0.12 -4.74
C TRP A 137 -5.80 0.93 -5.06
N LEU A 138 -6.14 2.19 -4.86
CA LEU A 138 -5.26 3.34 -5.07
C LEU A 138 -5.33 4.19 -3.80
N ASP A 139 -4.24 4.28 -3.06
CA ASP A 139 -4.11 4.97 -1.78
C ASP A 139 -4.74 6.38 -1.79
N VAL A 140 -4.43 7.22 -2.79
CA VAL A 140 -4.93 8.60 -2.89
C VAL A 140 -6.46 8.68 -3.09
N LEU A 141 -7.09 7.61 -3.56
CA LEU A 141 -8.55 7.50 -3.72
C LEU A 141 -9.21 6.69 -2.59
N CYS A 142 -8.57 5.65 -2.10
CA CYS A 142 -9.15 4.66 -1.20
C CYS A 142 -8.88 4.96 0.27
N LEU A 143 -7.87 5.77 0.56
CA LEU A 143 -7.65 6.39 1.85
C LEU A 143 -8.13 7.84 1.81
N ARG A 144 -8.73 8.26 2.93
CA ARG A 144 -9.15 9.64 3.12
C ARG A 144 -7.92 10.53 3.20
N GLN A 145 -7.91 11.61 2.45
CA GLN A 145 -6.78 12.53 2.35
C GLN A 145 -7.03 13.80 3.16
N VAL A 146 -5.95 14.51 3.48
CA VAL A 146 -6.00 15.83 4.12
C VAL A 146 -6.68 16.85 3.19
N GLY A 147 -7.42 17.79 3.78
CA GLY A 147 -8.12 18.87 3.07
C GLY A 147 -9.60 18.59 2.86
N GLY A 148 -10.15 17.59 3.56
CA GLY A 148 -11.59 17.35 3.62
C GLY A 148 -12.33 18.37 4.49
N LYS A 149 -13.65 18.23 4.60
CA LYS A 149 -14.43 19.00 5.59
C LYS A 149 -13.99 18.63 7.01
N PRO A 150 -14.20 19.48 8.04
CA PRO A 150 -13.75 19.20 9.40
C PRO A 150 -14.19 17.85 9.98
N GLN A 151 -15.41 17.39 9.65
CA GLN A 151 -15.88 16.06 10.06
C GLN A 151 -15.03 14.94 9.42
N GLU A 152 -14.63 15.12 8.17
CA GLU A 152 -13.83 14.15 7.43
C GLU A 152 -12.39 14.07 7.97
N GLU A 153 -11.81 15.18 8.43
CA GLU A 153 -10.49 15.16 9.09
C GLU A 153 -10.54 14.33 10.39
N SER A 154 -11.60 14.46 11.19
CA SER A 154 -11.75 13.66 12.41
C SER A 154 -11.92 12.16 12.12
N LEU A 155 -12.57 11.82 11.00
CA LEU A 155 -12.68 10.44 10.52
C LEU A 155 -11.34 9.96 9.95
N ARG A 156 -10.58 10.82 9.28
CA ARG A 156 -9.28 10.47 8.69
C ARG A 156 -8.34 9.92 9.74
N THR A 157 -8.16 10.61 10.86
CA THR A 157 -7.30 10.16 11.95
C THR A 157 -7.73 8.79 12.50
N LYS A 158 -9.04 8.56 12.65
CA LYS A 158 -9.58 7.27 13.11
C LYS A 158 -9.45 6.15 12.07
N GLU A 159 -9.59 6.47 10.79
CA GLU A 159 -9.41 5.51 9.71
C GLU A 159 -7.92 5.14 9.57
N TRP A 160 -7.03 6.14 9.59
CA TRP A 160 -5.60 5.97 9.40
C TRP A 160 -4.91 5.18 10.51
N SER A 161 -5.40 5.27 11.75
CA SER A 161 -4.87 4.47 12.87
C SER A 161 -4.95 2.96 12.64
N ILE A 162 -5.81 2.52 11.71
CA ILE A 162 -5.99 1.12 11.30
C ILE A 162 -5.49 0.90 9.88
N ASP A 163 -5.92 1.75 8.94
CA ASP A 163 -5.76 1.51 7.51
C ASP A 163 -4.32 1.73 7.03
N VAL A 164 -3.56 2.66 7.64
CA VAL A 164 -2.15 2.93 7.26
C VAL A 164 -1.24 1.78 7.71
N PRO A 165 -1.27 1.30 8.96
CA PRO A 165 -0.39 0.19 9.36
C PRO A 165 -0.74 -1.16 8.71
N THR A 166 -1.96 -1.32 8.19
CA THR A 166 -2.43 -2.54 7.51
C THR A 166 -2.39 -2.46 5.97
N ILE A 167 -1.89 -1.35 5.42
CA ILE A 167 -1.91 -1.08 3.99
C ILE A 167 -1.14 -2.12 3.16
N GLY A 168 -0.08 -2.70 3.72
CA GLY A 168 0.77 -3.69 3.03
C GLY A 168 0.06 -4.98 2.68
N THR A 169 -1.03 -5.27 3.39
CA THR A 169 -1.82 -6.49 3.23
C THR A 169 -2.44 -6.58 1.82
N ILE A 170 -2.85 -5.45 1.23
CA ILE A 170 -3.42 -5.47 -0.13
C ILE A 170 -2.38 -5.84 -1.20
N TYR A 171 -1.12 -5.47 -0.99
CA TYR A 171 -0.01 -5.79 -1.90
C TYR A 171 0.49 -7.24 -1.74
N LEU A 172 0.19 -7.89 -0.61
CA LEU A 172 0.50 -9.30 -0.37
C LEU A 172 -0.49 -10.23 -1.07
N ASP A 173 -1.77 -9.91 -0.94
CA ASP A 173 -2.85 -10.84 -1.27
C ASP A 173 -3.35 -10.69 -2.72
N CYS A 174 -3.00 -9.60 -3.40
CA CYS A 174 -3.37 -9.37 -4.79
C CYS A 174 -2.36 -9.96 -5.77
N ARG A 175 -2.88 -10.60 -6.83
CA ARG A 175 -2.07 -11.27 -7.86
C ARG A 175 -1.35 -10.30 -8.79
N PHE A 176 -1.93 -9.16 -9.09
CA PHE A 176 -1.38 -8.19 -10.03
C PHE A 176 -1.21 -6.87 -9.32
N ILE A 177 -0.12 -6.14 -9.58
CA ILE A 177 0.14 -4.82 -9.00
C ILE A 177 0.67 -3.92 -10.12
N VAL A 178 0.13 -2.71 -10.25
CA VAL A 178 0.60 -1.73 -11.24
C VAL A 178 1.57 -0.78 -10.58
N TYR A 179 2.71 -0.56 -11.23
CA TYR A 179 3.75 0.36 -10.79
C TYR A 179 3.85 1.53 -11.78
N TYR A 180 3.60 2.74 -11.30
CA TYR A 180 3.88 3.98 -12.05
C TYR A 180 5.17 4.61 -11.52
N LEU A 181 6.29 4.33 -12.19
CA LEU A 181 7.63 4.70 -11.71
C LEU A 181 7.94 6.20 -11.84
N ASN A 182 7.29 6.91 -12.77
CA ASN A 182 7.47 8.34 -13.05
C ASN A 182 6.38 9.22 -12.42
N GLY A 183 5.46 8.64 -11.65
CA GLY A 183 4.30 9.32 -11.07
C GLY A 183 2.98 8.76 -11.57
N LEU A 184 1.95 8.83 -10.73
CA LEU A 184 0.64 8.22 -10.99
C LEU A 184 0.04 8.64 -12.35
N GLY A 185 -0.14 7.67 -13.25
CA GLY A 185 -0.70 7.91 -14.59
C GLY A 185 0.24 8.64 -15.56
N ARG A 186 1.48 8.97 -15.17
CA ARG A 186 2.46 9.58 -16.07
C ARG A 186 3.14 8.52 -16.95
N PRO A 187 3.57 8.91 -18.17
CA PRO A 187 4.38 8.06 -19.02
C PRO A 187 5.61 7.50 -18.31
N PHE A 188 5.92 6.23 -18.56
CA PHE A 188 7.18 5.62 -18.16
C PHE A 188 8.27 6.07 -19.13
N GLU A 189 9.16 6.91 -18.65
CA GLU A 189 10.24 7.55 -19.41
C GLU A 189 11.54 7.46 -18.62
N GLU A 190 12.67 7.62 -19.31
CA GLU A 190 13.95 7.77 -18.63
C GLU A 190 13.93 9.02 -17.74
N ASN A 191 14.35 8.85 -16.49
CA ASN A 191 14.38 9.92 -15.50
C ASN A 191 15.60 9.80 -14.60
N ASP A 192 15.76 10.77 -13.71
CA ASP A 192 16.82 10.71 -12.71
C ASP A 192 16.46 9.70 -11.61
N LEU A 193 17.13 8.54 -11.63
CA LEU A 193 16.97 7.50 -10.61
C LEU A 193 17.43 7.98 -9.21
N ASP A 194 18.29 9.00 -9.16
CA ASP A 194 18.81 9.61 -7.93
C ASP A 194 17.88 10.69 -7.36
N ASP A 195 16.82 11.06 -8.06
CA ASP A 195 15.78 11.97 -7.55
C ASP A 195 15.16 11.40 -6.26
N ALA A 196 15.12 12.22 -5.21
CA ALA A 196 14.54 11.86 -3.91
C ALA A 196 13.10 11.31 -4.01
N ARG A 197 12.35 11.71 -5.03
CA ARG A 197 10.96 11.32 -5.27
C ARG A 197 10.81 10.15 -6.24
N HIS A 198 11.89 9.71 -6.87
CA HIS A 198 11.87 8.51 -7.71
C HIS A 198 11.28 7.32 -6.93
N TRP A 199 10.51 6.47 -7.62
CA TRP A 199 9.77 5.39 -6.98
C TRP A 199 10.65 4.48 -6.09
N CYS A 200 11.86 4.13 -6.53
CA CYS A 200 12.79 3.30 -5.75
C CYS A 200 13.26 3.93 -4.44
N ASN A 201 13.20 5.26 -4.33
CA ASN A 201 13.77 6.00 -3.21
C ASN A 201 12.72 6.30 -2.13
N ARG A 202 11.44 5.95 -2.31
CA ARG A 202 10.37 6.24 -1.34
C ARG A 202 10.28 5.19 -0.24
N ALA A 203 9.99 5.57 1.01
CA ALA A 203 9.87 4.61 2.13
C ALA A 203 8.81 3.53 1.88
N TRP A 204 7.58 3.95 1.54
CA TRP A 204 6.43 3.06 1.35
C TRP A 204 6.60 2.04 0.22
N THR A 205 7.33 2.37 -0.84
CA THR A 205 7.49 1.46 -1.99
C THR A 205 8.32 0.22 -1.66
N LEU A 206 9.04 0.20 -0.53
CA LEU A 206 9.78 -0.98 -0.06
C LEU A 206 8.78 -2.07 0.28
N GLN A 207 7.78 -1.70 1.09
CA GLN A 207 6.69 -2.57 1.47
C GLN A 207 5.90 -3.02 0.23
N GLU A 208 5.54 -2.08 -0.64
CA GLU A 208 4.74 -2.35 -1.85
C GLU A 208 5.44 -3.27 -2.85
N TRP A 209 6.78 -3.26 -2.89
CA TRP A 209 7.58 -4.16 -3.74
C TRP A 209 7.84 -5.51 -3.09
N CYS A 210 8.31 -5.52 -1.84
CA CYS A 210 8.74 -6.76 -1.19
C CYS A 210 7.56 -7.65 -0.77
N SER A 211 6.35 -7.09 -0.57
CA SER A 211 5.12 -7.88 -0.39
C SER A 211 4.88 -8.86 -1.56
N LEU A 212 5.37 -8.56 -2.77
CA LEU A 212 5.24 -9.44 -3.94
C LEU A 212 5.97 -10.77 -3.81
N ARG A 213 7.04 -10.83 -3.01
CA ARG A 213 8.06 -11.88 -3.10
C ARG A 213 8.10 -12.80 -1.89
N SER A 214 7.31 -12.54 -0.85
CA SER A 214 7.12 -13.50 0.25
C SER A 214 6.22 -14.69 -0.14
N ASN A 215 5.44 -14.55 -1.22
CA ASN A 215 4.49 -15.55 -1.72
C ASN A 215 4.79 -15.93 -3.19
N HIS A 216 6.07 -16.21 -3.47
CA HIS A 216 6.82 -16.55 -4.71
C HIS A 216 6.11 -17.05 -5.98
N ILE A 217 4.87 -17.51 -5.92
CA ILE A 217 4.22 -18.24 -7.00
C ILE A 217 3.12 -17.40 -7.69
N LEU A 218 2.63 -16.30 -7.09
CA LEU A 218 1.40 -15.68 -7.59
C LEU A 218 1.48 -14.21 -8.03
N SER A 219 2.35 -13.36 -7.49
CA SER A 219 2.25 -11.92 -7.78
C SER A 219 3.01 -11.49 -9.06
N HIS A 220 2.34 -10.73 -9.93
CA HIS A 220 2.79 -10.33 -11.27
C HIS A 220 2.83 -8.80 -11.36
N PRO A 221 4.02 -8.17 -11.28
CA PRO A 221 4.13 -6.72 -11.42
C PRO A 221 3.83 -6.30 -12.86
N LEU A 222 3.09 -5.20 -12.99
CA LEU A 222 2.73 -4.56 -14.25
C LEU A 222 3.28 -3.13 -14.23
N LEU A 223 3.77 -2.67 -15.37
CA LEU A 223 4.24 -1.31 -15.51
C LEU A 223 3.11 -0.45 -16.09
N GLY A 224 2.78 0.64 -15.41
CA GLY A 224 1.86 1.66 -15.89
C GLY A 224 2.61 2.76 -16.65
N GLY A 225 1.87 3.53 -17.46
CA GLY A 225 2.40 4.63 -18.24
C GLY A 225 3.17 4.20 -19.50
N ILE A 226 3.03 2.96 -19.96
CA ILE A 226 3.77 2.51 -21.15
C ILE A 226 3.27 3.27 -22.39
N THR A 227 4.21 3.89 -23.10
CA THR A 227 3.98 4.57 -24.38
C THR A 227 4.95 4.04 -25.44
N GLU A 228 4.81 4.49 -26.69
CA GLU A 228 5.75 4.17 -27.77
C GLU A 228 7.18 4.66 -27.51
N LYS A 229 7.34 5.66 -26.63
CA LYS A 229 8.64 6.24 -26.26
C LYS A 229 9.25 5.59 -25.02
N SER A 230 8.51 4.70 -24.35
CA SER A 230 8.97 4.09 -23.11
C SER A 230 10.19 3.21 -23.36
N PRO A 231 11.20 3.26 -22.48
CA PRO A 231 12.36 2.41 -22.64
C PRO A 231 11.97 0.93 -22.46
N HIS A 232 12.69 0.04 -23.14
CA HIS A 232 12.43 -1.39 -23.07
C HIS A 232 12.79 -1.94 -21.69
N PHE A 233 11.79 -2.07 -20.81
CA PHE A 233 11.96 -2.56 -19.45
C PHE A 233 10.91 -3.59 -19.07
N ASN A 234 11.35 -4.72 -18.53
CA ASN A 234 10.46 -5.74 -17.99
C ASN A 234 10.50 -5.73 -16.47
N ILE A 235 9.52 -5.09 -15.83
CA ILE A 235 9.44 -5.00 -14.37
C ILE A 235 9.32 -6.35 -13.66
N ALA A 236 8.79 -7.39 -14.33
CA ALA A 236 8.73 -8.74 -13.76
C ALA A 236 10.09 -9.44 -13.77
N ARG A 237 11.01 -8.97 -14.62
CA ARG A 237 12.35 -9.52 -14.84
C ARG A 237 13.37 -8.38 -14.93
N PRO A 238 13.54 -7.59 -13.84
CA PRO A 238 14.30 -6.34 -13.88
C PRO A 238 15.79 -6.53 -14.23
N ASN A 239 16.33 -7.72 -14.04
CA ASN A 239 17.75 -8.04 -14.31
C ASN A 239 18.00 -8.73 -15.66
N LEU A 240 16.96 -8.98 -16.47
CA LEU A 240 17.11 -9.71 -17.73
C LEU A 240 17.03 -8.75 -18.92
N TYR A 241 18.04 -8.83 -19.80
CA TYR A 241 18.07 -8.22 -21.14
C TYR A 241 17.82 -6.70 -21.17
N THR A 242 18.80 -5.93 -20.70
CA THR A 242 18.81 -4.46 -20.88
C THR A 242 20.16 -4.03 -21.44
N ASP A 243 20.22 -3.72 -22.74
CA ASP A 243 21.41 -3.12 -23.37
C ASP A 243 21.49 -1.62 -23.06
N ASP A 244 20.37 -1.01 -22.70
CA ASP A 244 20.28 0.39 -22.30
C ASP A 244 20.76 0.60 -20.84
N HIS A 245 21.51 1.68 -20.64
CA HIS A 245 22.13 2.02 -19.36
C HIS A 245 21.11 2.42 -18.29
N PHE A 246 20.05 3.15 -18.66
CA PHE A 246 19.02 3.57 -17.72
C PHE A 246 18.26 2.36 -17.15
N THR A 247 17.74 1.50 -18.03
CA THR A 247 16.97 0.31 -17.67
C THR A 247 17.80 -0.71 -16.90
N LYS A 248 19.09 -0.83 -17.20
CA LYS A 248 20.02 -1.63 -16.40
C LYS A 248 20.14 -1.12 -14.96
N ARG A 249 20.41 0.18 -14.78
CA ARG A 249 20.51 0.80 -13.43
C ARG A 249 19.18 0.72 -12.68
N LEU A 250 18.05 0.93 -13.36
CA LEU A 250 16.72 0.79 -12.78
C LEU A 250 16.47 -0.64 -12.31
N GLY A 251 16.82 -1.62 -13.16
CA GLY A 251 16.73 -3.03 -12.86
C GLY A 251 17.53 -3.44 -11.63
N GLU A 252 18.80 -3.00 -11.57
CA GLU A 252 19.68 -3.19 -10.41
C GLU A 252 19.07 -2.60 -9.13
N ARG A 253 18.54 -1.37 -9.17
CA ARG A 253 17.89 -0.76 -8.00
C ARG A 253 16.68 -1.57 -7.54
N ILE A 254 15.78 -1.92 -8.45
CA ILE A 254 14.59 -2.71 -8.14
C ILE A 254 14.97 -4.08 -7.57
N PHE A 255 16.01 -4.73 -8.11
CA PHE A 255 16.51 -5.99 -7.58
C PHE A 255 17.16 -5.85 -6.21
N THR A 256 17.93 -4.79 -5.96
CA THR A 256 18.55 -4.56 -4.64
C THR A 256 17.55 -4.35 -3.52
N LEU A 257 16.28 -4.06 -3.83
CA LEU A 257 15.21 -4.01 -2.84
C LEU A 257 14.87 -5.39 -2.26
N ASP A 258 15.14 -6.47 -3.00
CA ASP A 258 14.97 -7.86 -2.56
C ASP A 258 16.00 -8.79 -3.26
N PRO A 259 17.29 -8.70 -2.89
CA PRO A 259 18.38 -9.37 -3.61
C PRO A 259 18.31 -10.90 -3.53
N SER A 260 17.74 -11.43 -2.44
CA SER A 260 17.54 -12.86 -2.26
C SER A 260 16.38 -13.39 -3.09
N GLY A 261 15.58 -12.48 -3.67
CA GLY A 261 14.28 -12.76 -4.26
C GLY A 261 13.27 -13.35 -3.27
N SER A 262 13.67 -13.62 -2.02
CA SER A 262 12.95 -14.43 -1.06
C SER A 262 11.84 -13.66 -0.33
N GLY A 263 11.78 -12.34 -0.49
CA GLY A 263 10.90 -11.45 0.27
C GLY A 263 11.23 -11.39 1.77
N LEU A 264 12.30 -12.04 2.22
CA LEU A 264 12.69 -12.19 3.63
C LEU A 264 13.95 -11.37 3.94
N LEU A 265 13.83 -10.05 3.93
CA LEU A 265 14.87 -9.17 4.45
C LEU A 265 15.01 -9.38 5.96
N THR A 266 16.25 -9.44 6.46
CA THR A 266 16.48 -9.30 7.90
C THR A 266 16.06 -7.90 8.35
N ILE A 267 15.76 -7.72 9.64
CA ILE A 267 15.41 -6.38 10.15
C ILE A 267 16.54 -5.36 9.91
N ILE A 268 17.80 -5.78 9.98
CA ILE A 268 18.95 -4.91 9.72
C ILE A 268 19.04 -4.54 8.24
N GLN A 269 18.82 -5.49 7.33
CA GLN A 269 18.78 -5.19 5.90
C GLN A 269 17.61 -4.27 5.54
N ALA A 270 16.42 -4.56 6.06
CA ALA A 270 15.24 -3.73 5.85
C ALA A 270 15.45 -2.32 6.39
N ALA A 271 16.02 -2.18 7.60
CA ALA A 271 16.37 -0.88 8.19
C ALA A 271 17.43 -0.14 7.37
N ALA A 272 18.49 -0.81 6.92
CA ALA A 272 19.55 -0.20 6.11
C ALA A 272 19.06 0.27 4.73
N ILE A 273 18.09 -0.43 4.13
CA ILE A 273 17.43 0.01 2.89
C ILE A 273 16.48 1.17 3.21
N MET A 274 15.69 1.07 4.28
CA MET A 274 14.72 2.09 4.69
C MET A 274 15.38 3.42 5.08
N SER A 275 16.55 3.39 5.72
CA SER A 275 17.27 4.61 6.16
C SER A 275 17.72 5.48 4.99
N ARG A 276 17.95 4.88 3.82
CA ARG A 276 18.33 5.58 2.58
C ARG A 276 17.12 6.12 1.81
N ARG A 277 15.90 5.75 2.22
CA ARG A 277 14.67 6.15 1.54
C ARG A 277 14.13 7.47 2.10
N GLN A 278 13.30 8.10 1.29
CA GLN A 278 12.66 9.38 1.54
C GLN A 278 11.24 9.16 2.02
N ALA A 279 10.85 9.92 3.02
CA ALA A 279 9.52 9.96 3.59
C ALA A 279 9.17 11.40 3.99
N GLU A 280 7.88 11.72 4.07
CA GLU A 280 7.47 13.00 4.66
C GLU A 280 7.80 13.04 6.14
N ARG A 281 7.77 11.87 6.81
CA ARG A 281 8.02 11.73 8.23
C ARG A 281 8.84 10.48 8.53
N GLU A 282 9.68 10.54 9.56
CA GLU A 282 10.40 9.37 10.07
C GLU A 282 9.44 8.26 10.56
N LEU A 283 8.25 8.63 11.04
CA LEU A 283 7.19 7.66 11.36
C LEU A 283 6.76 6.81 10.17
N ASP A 284 6.78 7.35 8.95
CA ASP A 284 6.41 6.58 7.75
C ASP A 284 7.45 5.49 7.45
N LYS A 285 8.73 5.77 7.73
CA LYS A 285 9.80 4.76 7.62
C LYS A 285 9.57 3.64 8.62
N LEU A 286 9.25 3.99 9.86
CA LEU A 286 8.93 2.99 10.89
C LEU A 286 7.68 2.18 10.53
N ALA A 287 6.64 2.84 10.01
CA ALA A 287 5.42 2.17 9.56
C ALA A 287 5.67 1.22 8.39
N GLY A 288 6.43 1.63 7.39
CA GLY A 288 6.86 0.75 6.30
C GLY A 288 7.74 -0.41 6.78
N LEU A 289 8.53 -0.22 7.85
CA LEU A 289 9.36 -1.28 8.44
C LEU A 289 8.53 -2.31 9.22
N ALA A 290 7.36 -1.92 9.75
CA ALA A 290 6.49 -2.77 10.56
C ALA A 290 6.09 -4.03 9.80
N TYR A 291 5.85 -3.88 8.50
CA TYR A 291 5.50 -5.00 7.65
C TYR A 291 6.57 -6.11 7.60
N PHE A 292 7.85 -5.73 7.67
CA PHE A 292 8.97 -6.68 7.69
C PHE A 292 9.22 -7.25 9.08
N ALA A 293 9.22 -6.37 10.08
CA ALA A 293 9.67 -6.66 11.44
C ALA A 293 8.59 -7.32 12.32
N CYS A 294 7.35 -6.85 12.20
CA CYS A 294 6.25 -7.20 13.09
C CYS A 294 5.58 -8.52 12.72
N GLY A 295 5.03 -9.19 13.74
CA GLY A 295 4.35 -10.48 13.62
C GLY A 295 2.87 -10.33 13.25
N ASN A 296 1.98 -10.92 14.07
CA ASN A 296 0.53 -10.83 13.88
C ASN A 296 -0.07 -9.52 14.42
N THR A 297 0.73 -8.74 15.15
CA THR A 297 0.35 -7.46 15.72
C THR A 297 1.18 -6.35 15.11
N HIS A 298 0.60 -5.17 14.92
CA HIS A 298 1.30 -3.98 14.43
C HIS A 298 1.09 -2.83 15.43
N PRO A 299 2.06 -1.93 15.60
CA PRO A 299 1.83 -0.72 16.38
C PRO A 299 0.85 0.22 15.65
N VAL A 300 0.01 0.92 16.42
CA VAL A 300 -0.74 2.07 15.90
C VAL A 300 0.21 3.25 15.79
N PHE A 301 0.19 3.93 14.64
CA PHE A 301 0.96 5.14 14.43
C PHE A 301 0.06 6.38 14.59
N ASP A 302 0.37 7.22 15.58
CA ASP A 302 -0.23 8.53 15.76
C ASP A 302 0.61 9.57 15.00
N GLU A 303 -0.03 10.37 14.15
CA GLU A 303 0.61 11.49 13.43
C GLU A 303 1.17 12.59 14.34
N THR A 304 1.00 12.54 15.66
CA THR A 304 1.54 13.55 16.57
C THR A 304 2.63 13.00 17.47
N GLN A 305 2.84 11.68 17.49
CA GLN A 305 3.80 11.05 18.38
C GLN A 305 5.25 11.25 17.91
N HIS A 306 6.16 11.27 18.87
CA HIS A 306 7.59 11.27 18.58
C HIS A 306 8.03 9.87 18.11
N ILE A 307 9.05 9.81 17.25
CA ILE A 307 9.48 8.54 16.63
C ILE A 307 10.00 7.53 17.65
N GLU A 308 10.74 7.97 18.67
CA GLU A 308 11.24 7.08 19.72
C GLU A 308 10.11 6.58 20.63
N ASP A 309 9.01 7.32 20.78
CA ASP A 309 7.84 6.85 21.53
C ASP A 309 7.09 5.76 20.75
N ALA A 310 7.10 5.87 19.41
CA ALA A 310 6.55 4.85 18.51
C ALA A 310 7.43 3.59 18.40
N TRP A 311 8.72 3.71 18.70
CA TRP A 311 9.69 2.62 18.60
C TRP A 311 9.46 1.52 19.64
N TRP A 312 9.01 1.86 20.85
CA TRP A 312 8.79 0.85 21.89
C TRP A 312 7.66 -0.13 21.57
N PRO A 313 6.43 0.33 21.23
CA PRO A 313 5.36 -0.58 20.82
C PRO A 313 5.73 -1.37 19.56
N PHE A 314 6.59 -0.82 18.70
CA PHE A 314 7.10 -1.50 17.51
C PHE A 314 7.98 -2.70 17.88
N ILE A 315 8.90 -2.54 18.84
CA ILE A 315 9.74 -3.63 19.37
C ILE A 315 8.88 -4.75 19.95
N ASP A 316 7.83 -4.42 20.70
CA ASP A 316 6.92 -5.41 21.28
C ASP A 316 6.19 -6.23 20.21
N CYS A 317 5.87 -5.61 19.09
CA CYS A 317 5.23 -6.26 17.94
C CYS A 317 6.18 -7.10 17.08
N MET A 318 7.50 -6.95 17.24
CA MET A 318 8.47 -7.66 16.40
C MET A 318 8.40 -9.18 16.55
N LYS A 319 8.55 -9.87 15.42
CA LYS A 319 8.80 -11.31 15.37
C LYS A 319 10.00 -11.66 16.25
N LEU A 320 9.97 -12.83 16.88
CA LEU A 320 11.09 -13.34 17.69
C LEU A 320 12.42 -13.33 16.91
N THR A 321 12.37 -13.65 15.62
CA THR A 321 13.53 -13.63 14.73
C THR A 321 14.08 -12.23 14.50
N ALA A 322 13.23 -11.22 14.29
CA ALA A 322 13.65 -9.83 14.14
C ALA A 322 14.27 -9.28 15.44
N ARG A 323 13.66 -9.58 16.59
CA ARG A 323 14.25 -9.20 17.90
C ARG A 323 15.59 -9.86 18.15
N ALA A 324 15.72 -11.15 17.87
CA ALA A 324 16.98 -11.87 17.99
C ALA A 324 18.06 -11.28 17.06
N GLN A 325 17.68 -10.91 15.83
CA GLN A 325 18.59 -10.25 14.88
C GLN A 325 19.13 -8.92 15.43
N LEU A 326 18.27 -8.06 15.98
CA LEU A 326 18.73 -6.83 16.64
C LEU A 326 19.65 -7.15 17.83
N PHE A 327 19.25 -8.08 18.70
CA PHE A 327 20.00 -8.44 19.88
C PHE A 327 21.41 -9.00 19.57
N PHE A 328 21.52 -9.90 18.59
CA PHE A 328 22.80 -10.58 18.29
C PHE A 328 23.70 -9.81 17.31
N MET A 329 23.13 -9.01 16.41
CA MET A 329 23.90 -8.37 15.33
C MET A 329 24.11 -6.87 15.53
N PHE A 330 23.35 -6.22 16.40
CA PHE A 330 23.52 -4.79 16.66
C PHE A 330 24.54 -4.57 17.79
N PRO A 331 25.74 -4.01 17.51
CA PRO A 331 26.86 -4.04 18.46
C PRO A 331 26.83 -2.91 19.49
N VAL A 332 25.81 -2.04 19.48
CA VAL A 332 25.74 -0.85 20.32
C VAL A 332 24.58 -0.96 21.31
N ALA A 333 24.86 -0.69 22.58
CA ALA A 333 23.83 -0.67 23.61
C ALA A 333 22.78 0.42 23.36
N GLY A 334 21.53 0.11 23.68
CA GLY A 334 20.40 1.04 23.63
C GLY A 334 20.58 2.25 24.55
N LYS A 335 20.05 3.40 24.11
CA LYS A 335 20.03 4.64 24.90
C LYS A 335 18.78 4.81 25.78
N GLY A 336 17.79 3.94 25.65
CA GLY A 336 16.52 4.00 26.39
C GLY A 336 16.39 2.95 27.50
N GLU A 337 15.15 2.62 27.86
CA GLU A 337 14.82 1.63 28.90
C GLU A 337 15.40 0.25 28.59
N TYR A 338 15.42 -0.12 27.30
CA TYR A 338 15.94 -1.41 26.83
C TYR A 338 17.39 -1.27 26.37
N LYS A 339 18.35 -1.46 27.28
CA LYS A 339 19.80 -1.38 26.96
C LYS A 339 20.28 -2.40 25.91
N TRP A 340 19.53 -3.46 25.70
CA TRP A 340 19.83 -4.55 24.77
C TRP A 340 19.09 -4.43 23.42
N MET A 341 18.40 -3.31 23.18
CA MET A 341 17.81 -2.95 21.89
C MET A 341 18.29 -1.55 21.48
N PRO A 342 18.62 -1.32 20.19
CA PRO A 342 18.90 0.04 19.71
C PRO A 342 17.69 0.96 19.91
N SER A 343 17.92 2.25 20.11
CA SER A 343 16.89 3.26 19.83
C SER A 343 16.68 3.40 18.32
N TRP A 344 15.59 4.02 17.88
CA TRP A 344 15.35 4.25 16.45
C TRP A 344 16.52 5.01 15.81
N ASN A 345 17.04 6.04 16.47
CA ASN A 345 18.17 6.82 15.97
C ASN A 345 19.50 6.06 15.94
N GLN A 346 19.63 4.94 16.67
CA GLN A 346 20.83 4.12 16.65
C GLN A 346 20.79 3.10 15.51
N LEU A 347 19.61 2.57 15.22
CA LEU A 347 19.36 1.63 14.12
C LEU A 347 19.52 2.33 12.76
#